data_AF-A0A6J2VIW5-F1
#
_entry.id   AF-A0A6J2VIW5-F1
#
_cell.length_a   1.000
_cell.length_b   1.000
_cell.length_c   1.000
_cell.angle_alpha   90.00
_cell.angle_beta   90.00
_cell.angle_gamma   90.00
#
_symmetry.space_group_name_H-M   'P 1'
#
loop_
_entity.id
_entity.type
_entity.pdbx_description
1 polymer ?
#
loop_
_entity_poly.entity_id
_entity_poly.type
_entity_poly.pdbx_seq_one_letter_code
_entity_poly.pdbx_strand_id
1 'polypeptide(L)'
;MATRGTKETIVNKLGFKSNGSKSLEAELEKLKKENAHLKRSLDEMSKRNGKHPDSDKAKLLERILALETLREKNSQQLLAKDQEIGTLRQQVRAAGGEVVASLQSQLDQKRKEAEQREKQFQSLSQETENLKNKLVAVTERCQALEKRDPKLQVPSGDVAVVQEQLRDALEKNQHWLVYDQQREAYVKGILARTAELERQLNQANQALQKQHKESNSEEKSSVATQEHYDKLLLTAKKELEAERAQLGRVQAELAEMRAKLEERCREVAEAQGQLQAERQNSRQALSEERKCGSDRAQRLQAELESADNRLEEERKRTAELLLQVNLLQKSLLNQHEEQKRIAVLEQQIKLSAKDFENEKLDRQSLQQQLHKVLKELRKARDQITRLESTRQQRESRFSEPSSYDRLETERMTITDVMLPATSPSKTPNLLDESFLECPKCRAPYPTSQHRELLAHIDYCFA
;
A
#
# COMPACT_ATOMS: atom_id res chain seq x y z
N MET A 1 -65.06 -68.53 -63.03
CA MET A 1 -65.65 -68.49 -61.67
C MET A 1 -65.59 -67.03 -61.22
N ALA A 2 -66.74 -66.36 -61.06
CA ALA A 2 -67.47 -66.22 -59.79
C ALA A 2 -66.65 -65.40 -58.77
N THR A 3 -67.08 -64.26 -58.23
CA THR A 3 -68.46 -63.74 -58.08
C THR A 3 -68.58 -62.22 -58.30
N ARG A 4 -69.65 -61.79 -59.00
CA ARG A 4 -70.25 -60.45 -58.80
C ARG A 4 -70.98 -60.45 -57.45
N GLY A 5 -70.95 -59.35 -56.70
CA GLY A 5 -71.80 -59.18 -55.50
C GLY A 5 -71.52 -57.87 -54.75
N THR A 6 -72.58 -57.28 -54.19
CA THR A 6 -72.55 -56.23 -53.16
C THR A 6 -71.76 -54.94 -53.45
N LYS A 7 -72.14 -54.25 -54.54
CA LYS A 7 -72.59 -52.85 -54.34
C LYS A 7 -73.99 -52.90 -53.70
N GLU A 8 -74.37 -51.83 -53.01
CA GLU A 8 -75.61 -51.70 -52.20
C GLU A 8 -75.54 -52.37 -50.82
N THR A 9 -76.28 -51.79 -49.85
CA THR A 9 -76.46 -52.20 -48.43
C THR A 9 -75.63 -51.48 -47.33
N ILE A 10 -75.10 -50.27 -47.55
CA ILE A 10 -74.84 -49.29 -46.44
C ILE A 10 -75.26 -47.87 -46.84
N VAL A 11 -76.55 -47.67 -47.14
CA VAL A 11 -77.15 -46.34 -47.39
C VAL A 11 -78.39 -46.05 -46.51
N ASN A 12 -79.02 -47.08 -45.95
CA ASN A 12 -80.26 -46.93 -45.17
C ASN A 12 -80.03 -46.78 -43.65
N LYS A 13 -79.34 -45.71 -43.22
CA LYS A 13 -79.38 -45.29 -41.81
C LYS A 13 -79.27 -43.78 -41.51
N LEU A 14 -79.25 -42.92 -42.54
CA LEU A 14 -79.40 -41.46 -42.38
C LEU A 14 -80.48 -40.98 -43.37
N GLY A 15 -81.69 -40.80 -42.86
CA GLY A 15 -82.88 -40.57 -43.68
C GLY A 15 -82.95 -39.16 -44.26
N PHE A 16 -82.46 -38.97 -45.48
CA PHE A 16 -82.72 -37.77 -46.27
C PHE A 16 -84.01 -37.93 -47.09
N LYS A 17 -85.13 -37.46 -46.53
CA LYS A 17 -86.35 -37.20 -47.32
C LYS A 17 -86.17 -35.88 -48.05
N SER A 18 -86.07 -35.94 -49.37
CA SER A 18 -85.92 -34.78 -50.25
C SER A 18 -87.20 -33.93 -50.28
N ASN A 19 -87.24 -32.84 -49.51
CA ASN A 19 -88.25 -31.79 -49.61
C ASN A 19 -87.60 -30.43 -49.32
N GLY A 20 -87.16 -29.70 -50.35
CA GLY A 20 -86.55 -28.38 -50.13
C GLY A 20 -85.65 -27.80 -51.22
N SER A 21 -85.87 -28.08 -52.51
CA SER A 21 -84.97 -27.60 -53.59
C SER A 21 -84.69 -26.09 -53.53
N LYS A 22 -85.70 -25.27 -53.21
CA LYS A 22 -85.56 -23.81 -53.08
C LYS A 22 -84.81 -23.36 -51.81
N SER A 23 -84.83 -24.16 -50.75
CA SER A 23 -84.11 -23.86 -49.49
C SER A 23 -82.62 -24.13 -49.65
N LEU A 24 -82.29 -25.26 -50.26
CA LEU A 24 -80.91 -25.68 -50.52
C LEU A 24 -80.21 -24.73 -51.51
N GLU A 25 -80.94 -24.26 -52.53
CA GLU A 25 -80.46 -23.27 -53.50
C GLU A 25 -80.21 -21.89 -52.86
N ALA A 26 -81.06 -21.47 -51.91
CA ALA A 26 -80.88 -20.24 -51.15
C ALA A 26 -79.68 -20.30 -50.18
N GLU A 27 -79.45 -21.45 -49.51
CA GLU A 27 -78.25 -21.67 -48.70
C GLU A 27 -76.99 -21.70 -49.55
N LEU A 28 -77.03 -22.29 -50.74
CA LEU A 28 -75.89 -22.35 -51.65
C LEU A 28 -75.53 -20.94 -52.18
N GLU A 29 -76.52 -20.09 -52.48
CA GLU A 29 -76.29 -18.67 -52.78
C GLU A 29 -75.79 -17.85 -51.58
N LYS A 30 -76.23 -18.18 -50.35
CA LYS A 30 -75.67 -17.58 -49.13
C LYS A 30 -74.19 -17.96 -48.95
N LEU A 31 -73.85 -19.25 -49.09
CA LEU A 31 -72.48 -19.76 -49.01
C LEU A 31 -71.57 -19.23 -50.13
N LYS A 32 -72.10 -18.97 -51.33
CA LYS A 32 -71.39 -18.27 -52.41
C LYS A 32 -71.10 -16.82 -52.04
N LYS A 33 -72.07 -16.09 -51.48
CA LYS A 33 -71.88 -14.70 -51.02
C LYS A 33 -70.88 -14.62 -49.86
N GLU A 34 -70.94 -15.55 -48.91
CA GLU A 34 -69.97 -15.68 -47.83
C GLU A 34 -68.57 -16.03 -48.36
N ASN A 35 -68.43 -16.97 -49.32
CA ASN A 35 -67.15 -17.22 -49.99
C ASN A 35 -66.62 -16.00 -50.75
N ALA A 36 -67.47 -15.25 -51.44
CA ALA A 36 -67.10 -14.03 -52.15
C ALA A 36 -66.75 -12.87 -51.20
N HIS A 37 -67.28 -12.87 -49.98
CA HIS A 37 -66.90 -11.96 -48.91
C HIS A 37 -65.56 -12.38 -48.28
N LEU A 38 -65.40 -13.66 -47.94
CA LEU A 38 -64.16 -14.21 -47.39
C LEU A 38 -62.99 -14.05 -48.37
N LYS A 39 -63.17 -14.31 -49.67
CA LYS A 39 -62.13 -14.03 -50.69
C LYS A 39 -61.74 -12.56 -50.74
N ARG A 40 -62.71 -11.63 -50.74
CA ARG A 40 -62.42 -10.18 -50.70
C ARG A 40 -61.69 -9.77 -49.42
N SER A 41 -62.09 -10.32 -48.27
CA SER A 41 -61.41 -10.08 -47.00
C SER A 41 -59.97 -10.65 -47.01
N LEU A 42 -59.75 -11.82 -47.60
CA LEU A 42 -58.43 -12.41 -47.78
C LEU A 42 -57.54 -11.54 -48.70
N ASP A 43 -58.08 -11.07 -49.83
CA ASP A 43 -57.39 -10.17 -50.76
C ASP A 43 -57.07 -8.81 -50.12
N GLU A 44 -57.96 -8.26 -49.29
CA GLU A 44 -57.70 -7.03 -48.53
C GLU A 44 -56.62 -7.22 -47.46
N MET A 45 -56.64 -8.34 -46.72
CA MET A 45 -55.58 -8.69 -45.78
C MET A 45 -54.23 -8.90 -46.48
N SER A 46 -54.23 -9.57 -47.64
CA SER A 46 -53.02 -9.79 -48.43
C SER A 46 -52.47 -8.50 -49.07
N LYS A 47 -53.34 -7.53 -49.41
CA LYS A 47 -52.93 -6.20 -49.90
C LYS A 47 -52.45 -5.27 -48.78
N ARG A 48 -52.98 -5.40 -47.56
CA ARG A 48 -52.50 -4.65 -46.38
C ARG A 48 -51.12 -5.11 -45.92
N ASN A 49 -50.78 -6.39 -46.11
CA ASN A 49 -49.43 -6.93 -45.86
C ASN A 49 -48.45 -6.64 -47.01
N GLY A 50 -48.40 -5.39 -47.49
CA GLY A 50 -47.58 -4.93 -48.63
C GLY A 50 -46.06 -4.95 -48.44
N LYS A 51 -45.56 -5.53 -47.34
CA LYS A 51 -44.15 -5.91 -47.15
C LYS A 51 -44.10 -7.34 -46.65
N HIS A 52 -43.32 -8.18 -47.34
CA HIS A 52 -43.24 -9.61 -47.11
C HIS A 52 -42.70 -9.90 -45.70
N PRO A 53 -43.45 -10.54 -44.79
CA PRO A 53 -43.02 -10.72 -43.40
C PRO A 53 -41.74 -11.55 -43.26
N ASP A 54 -41.43 -12.44 -44.22
CA ASP A 54 -40.15 -13.15 -44.23
C ASP A 54 -38.93 -12.24 -44.51
N SER A 55 -39.09 -11.04 -45.08
CA SER A 55 -37.94 -10.12 -45.30
C SER A 55 -37.38 -9.59 -43.98
N ASP A 56 -38.26 -9.19 -43.05
CA ASP A 56 -37.82 -8.67 -41.75
C ASP A 56 -37.42 -9.80 -40.80
N LYS A 57 -38.05 -10.98 -40.94
CA LYS A 57 -37.60 -12.23 -40.30
C LYS A 57 -36.21 -12.66 -40.77
N ALA A 58 -35.91 -12.57 -42.07
CA ALA A 58 -34.59 -12.88 -42.63
C ALA A 58 -33.51 -11.93 -42.09
N LYS A 59 -33.76 -10.61 -42.10
CA LYS A 59 -32.82 -9.62 -41.51
C LYS A 59 -32.58 -9.86 -40.02
N LEU A 60 -33.61 -10.26 -39.27
CA LEU A 60 -33.47 -10.61 -37.86
C LEU A 60 -32.58 -11.85 -37.68
N LEU A 61 -32.77 -12.89 -38.50
CA LEU A 61 -31.91 -14.09 -38.49
C LEU A 61 -30.46 -13.77 -38.89
N GLU A 62 -30.24 -12.96 -39.92
CA GLU A 62 -28.90 -12.46 -40.29
C GLU A 62 -28.25 -11.68 -39.13
N ARG A 63 -29.03 -10.84 -38.43
CA ARG A 63 -28.53 -10.09 -37.28
C ARG A 63 -28.19 -10.99 -36.09
N ILE A 64 -29.00 -12.02 -35.83
CA ILE A 64 -28.72 -13.03 -34.80
C ILE A 64 -27.43 -13.79 -35.15
N LEU A 65 -27.30 -14.32 -36.36
CA LEU A 65 -26.11 -15.03 -36.82
C LEU A 65 -24.84 -14.16 -36.76
N ALA A 66 -24.93 -12.88 -37.11
CA ALA A 66 -23.82 -11.93 -36.99
C ALA A 66 -23.42 -11.68 -35.52
N LEU A 67 -24.39 -11.57 -34.61
CA LEU A 67 -24.15 -11.40 -33.17
C LEU A 67 -23.59 -12.68 -32.52
N GLU A 68 -24.08 -13.86 -32.91
CA GLU A 68 -23.56 -15.16 -32.48
C GLU A 68 -22.12 -15.37 -32.97
N THR A 69 -21.84 -15.05 -34.24
CA THR A 69 -20.47 -15.08 -34.80
C THR A 69 -19.53 -14.13 -34.07
N LEU A 70 -19.99 -12.92 -33.71
CA LEU A 70 -19.20 -11.97 -32.94
C LEU A 70 -18.98 -12.43 -31.49
N ARG A 71 -20.02 -12.99 -30.84
CA ARG A 71 -19.93 -13.57 -29.51
C ARG A 71 -18.92 -14.72 -29.47
N GLU A 72 -18.95 -15.60 -30.46
CA GLU A 72 -18.02 -16.73 -30.57
C GLU A 72 -16.58 -16.26 -30.78
N LYS A 73 -16.36 -15.28 -31.68
CA LYS A 73 -15.03 -14.65 -31.87
C LYS A 73 -14.52 -14.00 -30.57
N ASN A 74 -15.37 -13.29 -29.84
CA ASN A 74 -15.00 -12.68 -28.57
C ASN A 74 -14.69 -13.75 -27.50
N SER A 75 -15.46 -14.85 -27.47
CA SER A 75 -15.21 -16.02 -26.59
C SER A 75 -13.84 -16.65 -26.87
N GLN A 76 -13.52 -16.88 -28.14
CA GLN A 76 -12.22 -17.42 -28.56
C GLN A 76 -11.05 -16.47 -28.24
N GLN A 77 -11.24 -15.15 -28.40
CA GLN A 77 -10.24 -14.16 -28.01
C GLN A 77 -10.01 -14.11 -26.50
N LEU A 78 -11.07 -14.21 -25.69
CA LEU A 78 -10.96 -14.30 -24.23
C LEU A 78 -10.21 -15.57 -23.82
N LEU A 79 -10.56 -16.74 -24.37
CA LEU A 79 -9.85 -18.00 -24.11
C LEU A 79 -8.35 -17.92 -24.49
N ALA A 80 -8.01 -17.30 -25.62
CA ALA A 80 -6.62 -17.08 -26.01
C ALA A 80 -5.88 -16.14 -25.02
N LYS A 81 -6.55 -15.09 -24.53
CA LYS A 81 -5.99 -14.18 -23.52
C LYS A 81 -5.85 -14.84 -22.15
N ASP A 82 -6.77 -15.70 -21.74
CA ASP A 82 -6.67 -16.49 -20.51
C ASP A 82 -5.51 -17.49 -20.57
N GLN A 83 -5.26 -18.11 -21.74
CA GLN A 83 -4.09 -18.95 -21.96
C GLN A 83 -2.77 -18.16 -21.87
N GLU A 84 -2.71 -16.97 -22.48
CA GLU A 84 -1.55 -16.06 -22.41
C GLU A 84 -1.29 -15.58 -20.96
N ILE A 85 -2.34 -15.23 -20.21
CA ILE A 85 -2.25 -14.92 -18.78
C ILE A 85 -1.76 -16.15 -17.99
N GLY A 86 -2.21 -17.36 -18.36
CA GLY A 86 -1.76 -18.62 -17.79
C GLY A 86 -0.27 -18.87 -17.96
N THR A 87 0.26 -18.73 -19.17
CA THR A 87 1.68 -18.94 -19.47
C THR A 87 2.57 -17.89 -18.79
N LEU A 88 2.18 -16.61 -18.82
CA LEU A 88 2.89 -15.53 -18.11
C LEU A 88 2.93 -15.79 -16.59
N ARG A 89 1.81 -16.22 -15.98
CA ARG A 89 1.77 -16.62 -14.56
C ARG A 89 2.62 -17.85 -14.23
N GLN A 90 2.89 -18.72 -15.20
CA GLN A 90 3.79 -19.86 -15.02
C GLN A 90 5.25 -19.44 -15.14
N GLN A 91 5.59 -18.59 -16.12
CA GLN A 91 6.94 -18.03 -16.29
C GLN A 91 7.37 -17.21 -15.05
N VAL A 92 6.50 -16.32 -14.54
CA VAL A 92 6.78 -15.55 -13.32
C VAL A 92 6.98 -16.46 -12.11
N ARG A 93 6.25 -17.58 -12.00
CA ARG A 93 6.45 -18.56 -10.92
C ARG A 93 7.74 -19.36 -11.07
N ALA A 94 8.13 -19.74 -12.28
CA ALA A 94 9.38 -20.43 -12.55
C ALA A 94 10.60 -19.52 -12.24
N ALA A 95 10.63 -18.32 -12.84
CA ALA A 95 11.69 -17.34 -12.61
C ALA A 95 11.77 -16.89 -11.13
N GLY A 96 10.61 -16.69 -10.49
CA GLY A 96 10.56 -16.40 -9.05
C GLY A 96 11.13 -17.55 -8.20
N GLY A 97 10.84 -18.80 -8.56
CA GLY A 97 11.40 -19.98 -7.89
C GLY A 97 12.92 -20.09 -8.02
N GLU A 98 13.47 -19.85 -9.22
CA GLU A 98 14.91 -19.84 -9.45
C GLU A 98 15.64 -18.73 -8.67
N VAL A 99 15.06 -17.52 -8.64
CA VAL A 99 15.60 -16.39 -7.85
C VAL A 99 15.56 -16.70 -6.35
N VAL A 100 14.46 -17.27 -5.84
CA VAL A 100 14.36 -17.68 -4.43
C VAL A 100 15.38 -18.77 -4.09
N ALA A 101 15.53 -19.80 -4.93
CA ALA A 101 16.51 -20.86 -4.72
C ALA A 101 17.97 -20.33 -4.75
N SER A 102 18.28 -19.40 -5.65
CA SER A 102 19.59 -18.74 -5.73
C SER A 102 19.89 -17.92 -4.47
N LEU A 103 18.93 -17.09 -4.02
CA LEU A 103 19.06 -16.31 -2.79
C LEU A 103 19.22 -17.21 -1.56
N GLN A 104 18.48 -18.32 -1.49
CA GLN A 104 18.58 -19.26 -0.38
C GLN A 104 19.94 -19.97 -0.34
N SER A 105 20.48 -20.38 -1.50
CA SER A 105 21.84 -20.91 -1.61
C SER A 105 22.91 -19.88 -1.19
N GLN A 106 22.73 -18.59 -1.55
CA GLN A 106 23.62 -17.52 -1.10
C GLN A 106 23.58 -17.30 0.41
N LEU A 107 22.39 -17.38 1.04
CA LEU A 107 22.25 -17.30 2.50
C LEU A 107 22.93 -18.47 3.21
N ASP A 108 22.74 -19.70 2.72
CA ASP A 108 23.40 -20.89 3.27
C ASP A 108 24.93 -20.81 3.12
N GLN A 109 25.43 -20.30 1.99
CA GLN A 109 26.86 -20.06 1.78
C GLN A 109 27.39 -19.00 2.74
N LYS A 110 26.69 -17.87 2.91
CA LYS A 110 27.09 -16.80 3.84
C LYS A 110 27.06 -17.27 5.29
N ARG A 111 26.11 -18.14 5.67
CA ARG A 111 26.07 -18.78 6.98
C ARG A 111 27.29 -19.68 7.21
N LYS A 112 27.64 -20.54 6.26
CA LYS A 112 28.85 -21.40 6.35
C LYS A 112 30.14 -20.57 6.46
N GLU A 113 30.26 -19.49 5.69
CA GLU A 113 31.40 -18.57 5.79
C GLU A 113 31.46 -17.88 7.17
N ALA A 114 30.32 -17.50 7.76
CA ALA A 114 30.27 -16.92 9.10
C ALA A 114 30.68 -17.95 10.17
N GLU A 115 30.16 -19.18 10.11
CA GLU A 115 30.54 -20.28 11.00
C GLU A 115 32.04 -20.64 10.88
N GLN A 116 32.64 -20.49 9.70
CA GLN A 116 34.08 -20.67 9.50
C GLN A 116 34.92 -19.53 10.11
N ARG A 117 34.51 -18.27 9.91
CA ARG A 117 35.18 -17.10 10.53
C ARG A 117 35.10 -17.16 12.05
N GLU A 118 33.97 -17.57 12.61
CA GLU A 118 33.78 -17.74 14.05
C GLU A 118 34.74 -18.80 14.62
N LYS A 119 34.89 -19.96 13.97
CA LYS A 119 35.87 -20.99 14.37
C LYS A 119 37.32 -20.47 14.32
N GLN A 120 37.67 -19.70 13.29
CA GLN A 120 38.99 -19.07 13.18
C GLN A 120 39.22 -18.06 14.31
N PHE A 121 38.22 -17.23 14.63
CA PHE A 121 38.28 -16.26 15.72
C PHE A 121 38.45 -16.95 17.08
N GLN A 122 37.74 -18.05 17.33
CA GLN A 122 37.89 -18.86 18.55
C GLN A 122 39.31 -19.45 18.68
N SER A 123 39.88 -20.00 17.60
CA SER A 123 41.27 -20.51 17.60
C SER A 123 42.27 -19.40 17.91
N LEU A 124 42.18 -18.25 17.21
CA LEU A 124 43.08 -17.10 17.41
C LEU A 124 42.95 -16.50 18.81
N SER A 125 41.73 -16.46 19.36
CA SER A 125 41.48 -16.03 20.75
C SER A 125 42.17 -16.97 21.74
N GLN A 126 42.03 -18.29 21.55
CA GLN A 126 42.68 -19.29 22.42
C GLN A 126 44.21 -19.25 22.30
N GLU A 127 44.76 -19.08 21.09
CA GLU A 127 46.19 -18.86 20.87
C GLU A 127 46.70 -17.57 21.53
N THR A 128 45.94 -16.48 21.44
CA THR A 128 46.26 -15.20 22.09
C THR A 128 46.28 -15.36 23.61
N GLU A 129 45.32 -16.07 24.19
CA GLU A 129 45.29 -16.32 25.64
C GLU A 129 46.43 -17.23 26.09
N ASN A 130 46.76 -18.27 25.31
CA ASN A 130 47.93 -19.10 25.53
C ASN A 130 49.24 -18.30 25.47
N LEU A 131 49.34 -17.30 24.58
CA LEU A 131 50.49 -16.40 24.51
C LEU A 131 50.56 -15.44 25.70
N LYS A 132 49.43 -14.89 26.17
CA LYS A 132 49.39 -14.11 27.42
C LYS A 132 49.86 -14.94 28.61
N ASN A 133 49.36 -16.17 28.76
CA ASN A 133 49.75 -17.07 29.86
C ASN A 133 51.24 -17.41 29.81
N LYS A 134 51.80 -17.66 28.60
CA LYS A 134 53.25 -17.83 28.41
C LYS A 134 54.04 -16.57 28.77
N LEU A 135 53.55 -15.39 28.39
CA LEU A 135 54.19 -14.11 28.69
C LEU A 135 54.20 -13.85 30.20
N VAL A 136 53.07 -14.01 30.90
CA VAL A 136 52.98 -13.92 32.36
C VAL A 136 53.97 -14.87 33.02
N ALA A 137 54.00 -16.15 32.61
CA ALA A 137 54.96 -17.13 33.14
C ALA A 137 56.43 -16.81 32.80
N VAL A 138 56.72 -16.01 31.76
CA VAL A 138 58.07 -15.48 31.51
C VAL A 138 58.35 -14.29 32.42
N THR A 139 57.42 -13.34 32.55
CA THR A 139 57.52 -12.19 33.45
C THR A 139 57.72 -12.61 34.90
N GLU A 140 56.96 -13.59 35.39
CA GLU A 140 57.12 -14.18 36.72
C GLU A 140 58.50 -14.81 36.91
N ARG A 141 59.04 -15.51 35.89
CA ARG A 141 60.40 -16.05 35.91
C ARG A 141 61.46 -14.96 35.94
N CYS A 142 61.31 -13.88 35.16
CA CYS A 142 62.20 -12.73 35.22
C CYS A 142 62.17 -12.07 36.60
N GLN A 143 60.99 -11.81 37.16
CA GLN A 143 60.86 -11.26 38.52
C GLN A 143 61.38 -12.21 39.60
N ALA A 144 61.25 -13.52 39.42
CA ALA A 144 61.82 -14.50 40.35
C ALA A 144 63.35 -14.55 40.27
N LEU A 145 63.95 -14.26 39.11
CA LEU A 145 65.39 -14.06 38.96
C LEU A 145 65.84 -12.74 39.59
N GLU A 146 65.13 -11.63 39.39
CA GLU A 146 65.41 -10.34 40.05
C GLU A 146 65.35 -10.42 41.58
N LYS A 147 64.41 -11.22 42.12
CA LYS A 147 64.23 -11.41 43.57
C LYS A 147 65.21 -12.41 44.19
N ARG A 148 66.06 -13.07 43.40
CA ARG A 148 66.94 -14.15 43.88
C ARG A 148 68.29 -13.63 44.38
N ASP A 149 68.22 -13.03 45.58
CA ASP A 149 69.33 -12.71 46.50
C ASP A 149 70.32 -11.60 46.04
N PRO A 150 70.53 -10.49 46.80
CA PRO A 150 71.29 -9.31 46.33
C PRO A 150 72.79 -9.51 46.06
N LYS A 151 73.34 -10.71 46.29
CA LYS A 151 74.78 -10.98 46.17
C LYS A 151 75.30 -11.12 44.73
N LEU A 152 74.39 -11.06 43.76
CA LEU A 152 74.69 -10.92 42.33
C LEU A 152 73.98 -9.70 41.72
N GLN A 153 73.80 -8.61 42.49
CA GLN A 153 73.76 -7.30 41.87
C GLN A 153 75.04 -7.14 41.03
N VAL A 154 74.89 -6.87 39.72
CA VAL A 154 75.88 -6.06 39.02
C VAL A 154 76.01 -4.79 39.85
N PRO A 155 77.18 -4.50 40.46
CA PRO A 155 77.24 -3.53 41.51
C PRO A 155 76.76 -2.16 41.01
N SER A 156 75.88 -1.51 41.76
CA SER A 156 75.62 -0.07 41.55
C SER A 156 76.92 0.74 41.65
N GLY A 157 77.91 0.21 42.39
CA GLY A 157 79.30 0.65 42.39
C GLY A 157 80.03 0.47 41.05
N ASP A 158 79.81 -0.60 40.29
CA ASP A 158 80.49 -0.83 39.00
C ASP A 158 79.95 0.14 37.94
N VAL A 159 78.65 0.45 37.96
CA VAL A 159 78.09 1.50 37.10
C VAL A 159 78.66 2.88 37.49
N ALA A 160 78.81 3.17 38.79
CA ALA A 160 79.42 4.41 39.26
C ALA A 160 80.92 4.50 38.91
N VAL A 161 81.67 3.40 39.05
CA VAL A 161 83.10 3.29 38.71
C VAL A 161 83.30 3.38 37.19
N VAL A 162 82.46 2.74 36.37
CA VAL A 162 82.50 2.88 34.91
C VAL A 162 82.14 4.31 34.49
N GLN A 163 81.19 4.97 35.15
CA GLN A 163 80.92 6.39 34.91
C GLN A 163 82.08 7.31 35.34
N GLU A 164 82.80 6.98 36.42
CA GLU A 164 83.97 7.71 36.88
C GLU A 164 85.18 7.52 35.97
N GLN A 165 85.45 6.28 35.57
CA GLN A 165 86.45 5.93 34.54
C GLN A 165 86.13 6.59 33.20
N LEU A 166 84.86 6.69 32.82
CA LEU A 166 84.45 7.40 31.60
C LEU A 166 84.70 8.92 31.72
N ARG A 167 84.45 9.53 32.88
CA ARG A 167 84.79 10.95 33.13
C ARG A 167 86.30 11.18 33.06
N ASP A 168 87.09 10.36 33.74
CA ASP A 168 88.56 10.42 33.71
C ASP A 168 89.14 10.17 32.30
N ALA A 169 88.57 9.23 31.54
CA ALA A 169 88.95 8.98 30.14
C ALA A 169 88.61 10.17 29.22
N LEU A 170 87.44 10.80 29.40
CA LEU A 170 87.05 12.00 28.65
C LEU A 170 87.96 13.19 28.98
N GLU A 171 88.26 13.40 30.25
CA GLU A 171 89.19 14.45 30.70
C GLU A 171 90.60 14.22 30.14
N LYS A 172 91.12 12.99 30.20
CA LYS A 172 92.41 12.62 29.59
C LYS A 172 92.41 12.81 28.06
N ASN A 173 91.34 12.44 27.36
CA ASN A 173 91.21 12.69 25.93
C ASN A 173 91.24 14.19 25.60
N GLN A 174 90.64 15.04 26.44
CA GLN A 174 90.70 16.49 26.25
C GLN A 174 92.12 17.05 26.50
N HIS A 175 92.85 16.52 27.48
CA HIS A 175 94.27 16.85 27.67
C HIS A 175 95.14 16.40 26.48
N TRP A 176 94.91 15.20 25.94
CA TRP A 176 95.60 14.71 24.74
C TRP A 176 95.32 15.57 23.51
N LEU A 177 94.08 16.03 23.32
CA LEU A 177 93.71 16.93 22.23
C LEU A 177 94.45 18.27 22.32
N VAL A 178 94.54 18.86 23.52
CA VAL A 178 95.30 20.11 23.75
C VAL A 178 96.80 19.88 23.52
N TYR A 179 97.35 18.77 23.98
CA TYR A 179 98.75 18.41 23.74
C TYR A 179 99.06 18.25 22.24
N ASP A 180 98.19 17.56 21.49
CA ASP A 180 98.40 17.36 20.06
C ASP A 180 98.25 18.67 19.27
N GLN A 181 97.31 19.55 19.64
CA GLN A 181 97.23 20.91 19.08
C GLN A 181 98.49 21.75 19.36
N GLN A 182 99.06 21.66 20.57
CA GLN A 182 100.32 22.33 20.89
C GLN A 182 101.50 21.74 20.10
N ARG A 183 101.56 20.41 19.97
CA ARG A 183 102.55 19.70 19.17
C ARG A 183 102.45 20.06 17.69
N GLU A 184 101.24 20.12 17.12
CA GLU A 184 101.01 20.60 15.76
C GLU A 184 101.50 22.05 15.59
N ALA A 185 101.14 22.95 16.51
CA ALA A 185 101.56 24.35 16.45
C ALA A 185 103.09 24.49 16.52
N TYR A 186 103.74 23.68 17.37
CA TYR A 186 105.20 23.61 17.46
C TYR A 186 105.85 23.08 16.17
N VAL A 187 105.33 22.00 15.59
CA VAL A 187 105.80 21.46 14.30
C VAL A 187 105.59 22.46 13.17
N LYS A 188 104.43 23.14 13.11
CA LYS A 188 104.16 24.23 12.15
C LYS A 188 105.16 25.38 12.33
N GLY A 189 105.52 25.71 13.57
CA GLY A 189 106.57 26.68 13.91
C GLY A 189 107.97 26.25 13.46
N ILE A 190 108.36 24.99 13.67
CA ILE A 190 109.61 24.43 13.14
C ILE A 190 109.61 24.50 11.61
N LEU A 191 108.56 24.05 10.93
CA LEU A 191 108.48 24.08 9.46
C LEU A 191 108.60 25.51 8.92
N ALA A 192 107.95 26.49 9.55
CA ALA A 192 108.11 27.90 9.18
C ALA A 192 109.56 28.40 9.39
N ARG A 193 110.22 27.99 10.49
CA ARG A 193 111.62 28.36 10.74
C ARG A 193 112.58 27.66 9.78
N THR A 194 112.34 26.41 9.44
CA THR A 194 113.11 25.65 8.43
C THR A 194 112.95 26.29 7.06
N ALA A 195 111.74 26.62 6.62
CA ALA A 195 111.49 27.30 5.35
C ALA A 195 112.17 28.68 5.27
N GLU A 196 112.19 29.44 6.38
CA GLU A 196 112.92 30.71 6.46
C GLU A 196 114.45 30.50 6.43
N LEU A 197 114.98 29.46 7.09
CA LEU A 197 116.39 29.09 7.01
C LEU A 197 116.77 28.55 5.63
N GLU A 198 115.90 27.79 4.96
CA GLU A 198 116.06 27.36 3.57
C GLU A 198 116.04 28.56 2.62
N ARG A 199 115.20 29.57 2.85
CA ARG A 199 115.20 30.82 2.09
C ARG A 199 116.53 31.56 2.26
N GLN A 200 117.05 31.66 3.49
CA GLN A 200 118.36 32.24 3.78
C GLN A 200 119.51 31.42 3.17
N LEU A 201 119.45 30.09 3.27
CA LEU A 201 120.41 29.17 2.67
C LEU A 201 120.38 29.27 1.15
N ASN A 202 119.21 29.39 0.52
CA ASN A 202 119.08 29.57 -0.92
C ASN A 202 119.62 30.93 -1.39
N GLN A 203 119.45 31.99 -0.59
CA GLN A 203 120.09 33.29 -0.85
C GLN A 203 121.61 33.22 -0.68
N ALA A 204 122.10 32.54 0.36
CA ALA A 204 123.52 32.26 0.56
C ALA A 204 124.09 31.33 -0.52
N ASN A 205 123.32 30.36 -1.03
CA ASN A 205 123.68 29.46 -2.12
C ASN A 205 123.65 30.15 -3.48
N GLN A 206 122.81 31.18 -3.69
CA GLN A 206 122.90 32.04 -4.87
C GLN A 206 124.11 32.99 -4.80
N ALA A 207 124.52 33.41 -3.61
CA ALA A 207 125.79 34.12 -3.40
C ALA A 207 126.99 33.18 -3.59
N LEU A 208 126.93 31.95 -3.05
CA LEU A 208 127.95 30.93 -3.21
C LEU A 208 127.98 30.39 -4.64
N GLN A 209 126.89 30.24 -5.40
CA GLN A 209 126.93 29.84 -6.82
C GLN A 209 127.63 30.89 -7.70
N LYS A 210 127.69 32.16 -7.26
CA LYS A 210 128.55 33.17 -7.90
C LYS A 210 130.04 32.99 -7.56
N GLN A 211 130.38 32.25 -6.50
CA GLN A 211 131.76 31.88 -6.11
C GLN A 211 132.14 30.44 -6.52
N HIS A 212 131.19 29.50 -6.54
CA HIS A 212 131.34 28.07 -6.83
C HIS A 212 131.14 27.72 -8.31
N LYS A 213 131.39 28.69 -9.19
CA LYS A 213 131.73 28.39 -10.59
C LYS A 213 133.14 27.78 -10.74
N GLU A 214 133.78 27.43 -9.61
CA GLU A 214 135.20 27.06 -9.51
C GLU A 214 135.48 25.71 -8.80
N SER A 215 134.49 24.97 -8.25
CA SER A 215 134.78 23.72 -7.52
C SER A 215 133.67 22.65 -7.61
N ASN A 216 134.09 21.38 -7.68
CA ASN A 216 133.36 20.26 -8.32
C ASN A 216 133.31 19.00 -7.42
N SER A 217 132.49 18.00 -7.81
CA SER A 217 132.55 16.55 -7.43
C SER A 217 132.09 16.13 -6.00
N GLU A 218 131.08 15.25 -5.85
CA GLU A 218 131.09 13.76 -5.62
C GLU A 218 130.89 13.40 -4.11
N GLU A 219 130.51 12.21 -3.62
CA GLU A 219 130.26 10.87 -4.20
C GLU A 219 129.19 10.04 -3.39
N LYS A 220 129.09 8.71 -3.62
CA LYS A 220 128.01 7.79 -3.17
C LYS A 220 128.33 6.93 -1.94
N SER A 221 127.29 6.46 -1.23
CA SER A 221 127.26 5.28 -0.32
C SER A 221 125.79 4.91 0.00
N SER A 222 125.35 3.67 0.30
CA SER A 222 125.99 2.34 0.37
C SER A 222 125.00 1.24 -0.07
N VAL A 223 125.48 0.11 -0.62
CA VAL A 223 124.62 -0.97 -1.17
C VAL A 223 123.97 -1.85 -0.08
N ALA A 224 124.61 -2.06 1.07
CA ALA A 224 124.06 -2.94 2.12
C ALA A 224 122.83 -2.32 2.83
N THR A 225 122.78 -0.98 2.92
CA THR A 225 121.60 -0.27 3.42
C THR A 225 120.42 -0.39 2.45
N GLN A 226 120.70 -0.45 1.15
CA GLN A 226 119.70 -0.57 0.07
C GLN A 226 118.82 -1.82 0.25
N GLU A 227 119.43 -3.00 0.42
CA GLU A 227 118.70 -4.28 0.48
C GLU A 227 117.75 -4.37 1.70
N HIS A 228 118.12 -3.76 2.83
CA HIS A 228 117.25 -3.70 4.00
C HIS A 228 116.01 -2.83 3.74
N TYR A 229 116.20 -1.66 3.12
CA TYR A 229 115.08 -0.80 2.73
C TYR A 229 114.21 -1.43 1.64
N ASP A 230 114.80 -2.11 0.65
CA ASP A 230 114.06 -2.81 -0.40
C ASP A 230 113.17 -3.93 0.17
N LYS A 231 113.66 -4.68 1.17
CA LYS A 231 112.90 -5.73 1.85
C LYS A 231 111.77 -5.15 2.72
N LEU A 232 112.00 -4.02 3.39
CA LEU A 232 110.97 -3.31 4.15
C LEU A 232 109.89 -2.75 3.22
N LEU A 233 110.28 -2.13 2.10
CA LEU A 233 109.39 -1.61 1.06
C LEU A 233 108.54 -2.73 0.43
N LEU A 234 109.10 -3.92 0.20
CA LEU A 234 108.36 -5.06 -0.34
C LEU A 234 107.30 -5.56 0.65
N THR A 235 107.60 -5.59 1.95
CA THR A 235 106.63 -5.98 2.99
C THR A 235 105.51 -4.95 3.10
N ALA A 236 105.83 -3.67 3.21
CA ALA A 236 104.86 -2.58 3.27
C ALA A 236 103.95 -2.52 2.02
N LYS A 237 104.48 -2.86 0.82
CA LYS A 237 103.68 -2.99 -0.41
C LYS A 237 102.65 -4.12 -0.29
N LYS A 238 103.05 -5.31 0.19
CA LYS A 238 102.13 -6.46 0.37
C LYS A 238 101.05 -6.17 1.40
N GLU A 239 101.39 -5.51 2.50
CA GLU A 239 100.43 -5.08 3.52
C GLU A 239 99.45 -4.06 2.95
N LEU A 240 99.94 -3.05 2.22
CA LEU A 240 99.09 -2.07 1.53
C LEU A 240 98.17 -2.70 0.48
N GLU A 241 98.63 -3.72 -0.24
CA GLU A 241 97.81 -4.49 -1.19
C GLU A 241 96.74 -5.33 -0.47
N ALA A 242 97.07 -5.96 0.66
CA ALA A 242 96.11 -6.69 1.49
C ALA A 242 95.02 -5.78 2.08
N GLU A 243 95.42 -4.62 2.63
CA GLU A 243 94.49 -3.60 3.15
C GLU A 243 93.60 -3.03 2.03
N ARG A 244 94.15 -2.75 0.84
CA ARG A 244 93.34 -2.35 -0.33
C ARG A 244 92.31 -3.42 -0.72
N ALA A 245 92.69 -4.70 -0.71
CA ALA A 245 91.77 -5.79 -0.99
C ALA A 245 90.68 -5.93 0.11
N GLN A 246 91.02 -5.71 1.38
CA GLN A 246 90.07 -5.71 2.48
C GLN A 246 89.10 -4.53 2.41
N LEU A 247 89.60 -3.33 2.13
CA LEU A 247 88.79 -2.12 1.97
C LEU A 247 87.84 -2.26 0.76
N GLY A 248 88.28 -2.91 -0.32
CA GLY A 248 87.42 -3.27 -1.46
C GLY A 248 86.28 -4.24 -1.08
N ARG A 249 86.55 -5.26 -0.26
CA ARG A 249 85.51 -6.18 0.26
C ARG A 249 84.48 -5.43 1.10
N VAL A 250 84.93 -4.63 2.07
CA VAL A 250 84.04 -3.85 2.95
C VAL A 250 83.22 -2.82 2.15
N GLN A 251 83.79 -2.20 1.12
CA GLN A 251 83.02 -1.32 0.22
C GLN A 251 81.92 -2.06 -0.56
N ALA A 252 82.20 -3.28 -1.04
CA ALA A 252 81.19 -4.10 -1.71
C ALA A 252 80.06 -4.53 -0.76
N GLU A 253 80.38 -4.98 0.44
CA GLU A 253 79.41 -5.34 1.49
C GLU A 253 78.54 -4.13 1.88
N LEU A 254 79.14 -2.94 2.06
CA LEU A 254 78.40 -1.70 2.33
C LEU A 254 77.49 -1.29 1.16
N ALA A 255 77.90 -1.50 -0.09
CA ALA A 255 77.08 -1.22 -1.26
C ALA A 255 75.88 -2.18 -1.35
N GLU A 256 76.09 -3.48 -1.10
CA GLU A 256 75.02 -4.47 -1.07
C GLU A 256 74.00 -4.18 0.04
N MET A 257 74.47 -3.82 1.24
CA MET A 257 73.59 -3.47 2.37
C MET A 257 72.80 -2.18 2.10
N ARG A 258 73.37 -1.18 1.42
CA ARG A 258 72.63 0.02 0.98
C ARG A 258 71.54 -0.33 -0.05
N ALA A 259 71.86 -1.13 -1.06
CA ALA A 259 70.89 -1.55 -2.07
C ALA A 259 69.69 -2.32 -1.45
N LYS A 260 69.96 -3.21 -0.49
CA LYS A 260 68.92 -3.90 0.29
C LYS A 260 68.04 -2.94 1.09
N LEU A 261 68.63 -1.92 1.73
CA LEU A 261 67.85 -0.91 2.46
C LEU A 261 66.98 -0.06 1.51
N GLU A 262 67.50 0.33 0.35
CA GLU A 262 66.73 1.04 -0.69
C GLU A 262 65.59 0.22 -1.27
N GLU A 263 65.75 -1.11 -1.38
CA GLU A 263 64.69 -2.04 -1.76
C GLU A 263 63.62 -2.13 -0.66
N ARG A 264 64.00 -2.34 0.60
CA ARG A 264 63.04 -2.35 1.73
C ARG A 264 62.29 -1.02 1.87
N CYS A 265 62.95 0.12 1.64
CA CYS A 265 62.28 1.42 1.61
C CYS A 265 61.21 1.53 0.50
N ARG A 266 61.46 0.95 -0.68
CA ARG A 266 60.49 0.89 -1.78
C ARG A 266 59.31 -0.02 -1.44
N GLU A 267 59.57 -1.23 -0.96
CA GLU A 267 58.52 -2.17 -0.51
C GLU A 267 57.62 -1.54 0.56
N VAL A 268 58.19 -0.83 1.54
CA VAL A 268 57.44 -0.15 2.60
C VAL A 268 56.57 0.98 2.02
N ALA A 269 57.09 1.77 1.08
CA ALA A 269 56.31 2.82 0.42
C ALA A 269 55.15 2.26 -0.43
N GLU A 270 55.39 1.16 -1.15
CA GLU A 270 54.35 0.46 -1.92
C GLU A 270 53.27 -0.13 -1.01
N ALA A 271 53.66 -0.80 0.07
CA ALA A 271 52.72 -1.35 1.06
C ALA A 271 51.89 -0.25 1.76
N GLN A 272 52.49 0.90 2.07
CA GLN A 272 51.77 2.07 2.58
C GLN A 272 50.77 2.62 1.55
N GLY A 273 51.16 2.70 0.28
CA GLY A 273 50.28 3.11 -0.82
C GLY A 273 49.08 2.18 -0.99
N GLN A 274 49.32 0.86 -0.98
CA GLN A 274 48.27 -0.17 -1.06
C GLN A 274 47.30 -0.07 0.12
N LEU A 275 47.80 0.00 1.35
CA LEU A 275 46.98 0.14 2.56
C LEU A 275 46.14 1.44 2.54
N GLN A 276 46.68 2.53 2.00
CA GLN A 276 45.94 3.78 1.87
C GLN A 276 44.85 3.71 0.80
N ALA A 277 45.12 3.05 -0.34
CA ALA A 277 44.13 2.79 -1.38
C ALA A 277 43.00 1.87 -0.86
N GLU A 278 43.35 0.78 -0.17
CA GLU A 278 42.37 -0.13 0.45
C GLU A 278 41.47 0.62 1.44
N ARG A 279 42.04 1.45 2.33
CA ARG A 279 41.27 2.31 3.26
C ARG A 279 40.35 3.29 2.54
N GLN A 280 40.75 3.84 1.39
CA GLN A 280 39.90 4.73 0.59
C GLN A 280 38.75 3.94 -0.06
N ASN A 281 39.04 2.80 -0.68
CA ASN A 281 38.06 1.91 -1.29
C ASN A 281 37.04 1.40 -0.25
N SER A 282 37.47 0.99 0.94
CA SER A 282 36.57 0.59 2.02
C SER A 282 35.64 1.72 2.46
N ARG A 283 36.13 2.97 2.54
CA ARG A 283 35.28 4.15 2.85
C ARG A 283 34.26 4.44 1.75
N GLN A 284 34.66 4.30 0.48
CA GLN A 284 33.76 4.47 -0.66
C GLN A 284 32.66 3.40 -0.66
N ALA A 285 33.03 2.11 -0.54
CA ALA A 285 32.09 0.99 -0.47
C ALA A 285 31.07 1.16 0.68
N LEU A 286 31.52 1.54 1.88
CA LEU A 286 30.62 1.83 3.01
C LEU A 286 29.69 3.03 2.76
N SER A 287 30.14 4.04 2.01
CA SER A 287 29.32 5.19 1.62
C SER A 287 28.25 4.80 0.59
N GLU A 288 28.63 3.97 -0.38
CA GLU A 288 27.73 3.44 -1.41
C GLU A 288 26.70 2.48 -0.83
N GLU A 289 27.10 1.59 0.10
CA GLU A 289 26.20 0.71 0.83
C GLU A 289 25.17 1.51 1.64
N ARG A 290 25.61 2.54 2.38
CA ARG A 290 24.71 3.45 3.10
C ARG A 290 23.73 4.16 2.16
N LYS A 291 24.20 4.64 1.01
CA LYS A 291 23.35 5.29 0.01
C LYS A 291 22.32 4.30 -0.56
N CYS A 292 22.76 3.12 -1.01
CA CYS A 292 21.87 2.08 -1.53
C CYS A 292 20.83 1.62 -0.49
N GLY A 293 21.24 1.50 0.77
CA GLY A 293 20.36 1.23 1.91
C GLY A 293 19.32 2.34 2.13
N SER A 294 19.74 3.61 2.08
CA SER A 294 18.84 4.77 2.14
C SER A 294 17.84 4.78 0.98
N ASP A 295 18.30 4.60 -0.26
CA ASP A 295 17.45 4.58 -1.45
C ASP A 295 16.46 3.40 -1.41
N ARG A 296 16.84 2.26 -0.83
CA ARG A 296 15.95 1.11 -0.59
C ARG A 296 14.92 1.41 0.50
N ALA A 297 15.32 2.05 1.60
CA ALA A 297 14.41 2.44 2.67
C ALA A 297 13.36 3.45 2.19
N GLN A 298 13.78 4.46 1.41
CA GLN A 298 12.88 5.46 0.81
C GLN A 298 11.86 4.83 -0.15
N ARG A 299 12.27 3.85 -0.97
CA ARG A 299 11.33 3.10 -1.84
C ARG A 299 10.30 2.32 -1.03
N LEU A 300 10.73 1.58 -0.01
CA LEU A 300 9.82 0.85 0.87
C LEU A 300 8.87 1.78 1.63
N GLN A 301 9.35 2.95 2.06
CA GLN A 301 8.51 3.96 2.69
C GLN A 301 7.44 4.50 1.72
N ALA A 302 7.80 4.84 0.48
CA ALA A 302 6.84 5.28 -0.54
C ALA A 302 5.83 4.18 -0.92
N GLU A 303 6.25 2.91 -0.94
CA GLU A 303 5.35 1.76 -1.14
C GLU A 303 4.35 1.59 0.02
N LEU A 304 4.79 1.79 1.27
CA LEU A 304 3.92 1.79 2.46
C LEU A 304 2.92 2.95 2.42
N GLU A 305 3.40 4.18 2.18
CA GLU A 305 2.53 5.37 2.04
C GLU A 305 1.50 5.18 0.91
N SER A 306 1.88 4.55 -0.20
CA SER A 306 0.95 4.18 -1.28
C SER A 306 -0.04 3.08 -0.88
N ALA A 307 0.37 2.11 -0.06
CA ALA A 307 -0.52 1.07 0.47
C ALA A 307 -1.55 1.66 1.47
N ASP A 308 -1.11 2.51 2.39
CA ASP A 308 -1.98 3.17 3.37
C ASP A 308 -3.01 4.09 2.67
N ASN A 309 -2.59 4.88 1.67
CA ASN A 309 -3.54 5.69 0.89
C ASN A 309 -4.64 4.84 0.22
N ARG A 310 -4.29 3.66 -0.33
CA ARG A 310 -5.27 2.72 -0.91
C ARG A 310 -6.18 2.10 0.16
N LEU A 311 -5.64 1.79 1.34
CA LEU A 311 -6.41 1.31 2.48
C LEU A 311 -7.46 2.34 2.91
N GLU A 312 -7.10 3.62 2.96
CA GLU A 312 -8.01 4.69 3.39
C GLU A 312 -9.07 5.01 2.31
N GLU A 313 -8.75 4.84 1.03
CA GLU A 313 -9.76 4.85 -0.04
C GLU A 313 -10.77 3.71 0.09
N GLU A 314 -10.32 2.48 0.31
CA GLU A 314 -11.21 1.32 0.51
C GLU A 314 -12.05 1.45 1.78
N ARG A 315 -11.51 2.03 2.86
CA ARG A 315 -12.27 2.37 4.07
C ARG A 315 -13.37 3.39 3.78
N LYS A 316 -13.09 4.44 2.99
CA LYS A 316 -14.11 5.42 2.56
C LYS A 316 -15.20 4.78 1.70
N ARG A 317 -14.81 4.01 0.67
CA ARG A 317 -15.75 3.25 -0.18
C ARG A 317 -16.64 2.32 0.64
N THR A 318 -16.06 1.62 1.62
CA THR A 318 -16.80 0.74 2.54
C THR A 318 -17.79 1.52 3.41
N ALA A 319 -17.39 2.68 3.95
CA ALA A 319 -18.28 3.54 4.72
C ALA A 319 -19.45 4.10 3.88
N GLU A 320 -19.19 4.51 2.64
CA GLU A 320 -20.22 4.96 1.68
C GLU A 320 -21.21 3.84 1.33
N LEU A 321 -20.71 2.62 1.07
CA LEU A 321 -21.56 1.45 0.82
C LEU A 321 -22.40 1.08 2.04
N LEU A 322 -21.82 1.14 3.26
CA LEU A 322 -22.57 0.92 4.50
C LEU A 322 -23.68 1.97 4.68
N LEU A 323 -23.45 3.23 4.33
CA LEU A 323 -24.49 4.26 4.36
C LEU A 323 -25.62 3.94 3.36
N GLN A 324 -25.30 3.53 2.14
CA GLN A 324 -26.29 3.12 1.14
C GLN A 324 -27.12 1.91 1.60
N VAL A 325 -26.49 0.88 2.16
CA VAL A 325 -27.18 -0.30 2.71
C VAL A 325 -28.14 0.09 3.83
N ASN A 326 -27.72 0.96 4.76
CA ASN A 326 -28.59 1.47 5.83
C ASN A 326 -29.80 2.26 5.29
N LEU A 327 -29.60 3.09 4.26
CA LEU A 327 -30.68 3.84 3.61
C LEU A 327 -31.68 2.89 2.93
N LEU A 328 -31.20 1.88 2.22
CA LEU A 328 -32.05 0.85 1.59
C LEU A 328 -32.83 0.04 2.62
N GLN A 329 -32.20 -0.39 3.71
CA GLN A 329 -32.86 -1.11 4.80
C GLN A 329 -33.95 -0.26 5.46
N LYS A 330 -33.70 1.03 5.70
CA LYS A 330 -34.71 1.97 6.24
C LYS A 330 -35.87 2.19 5.27
N SER A 331 -35.58 2.33 3.97
CA SER A 331 -36.60 2.46 2.92
C SER A 331 -37.52 1.22 2.85
N LEU A 332 -36.93 0.02 2.92
CA LEU A 332 -37.68 -1.24 2.92
C LEU A 332 -38.59 -1.38 4.15
N LEU A 333 -38.13 -0.95 5.32
CA LEU A 333 -38.96 -0.92 6.54
C LEU A 333 -40.15 0.04 6.39
N ASN A 334 -39.91 1.27 5.91
CA ASN A 334 -40.97 2.24 5.65
C ASN A 334 -42.00 1.70 4.63
N GLN A 335 -41.54 1.10 3.53
CA GLN A 335 -42.41 0.50 2.51
C GLN A 335 -43.28 -0.63 3.10
N HIS A 336 -42.73 -1.42 4.02
CA HIS A 336 -43.49 -2.47 4.72
C HIS A 336 -44.54 -1.90 5.70
N GLU A 337 -44.26 -0.76 6.35
CA GLU A 337 -45.27 -0.03 7.13
C GLU A 337 -46.37 0.56 6.25
N GLU A 338 -46.03 1.15 5.12
CA GLU A 338 -46.98 1.69 4.15
C GLU A 338 -47.89 0.59 3.60
N GLN A 339 -47.33 -0.57 3.23
CA GLN A 339 -48.11 -1.74 2.82
C GLN A 339 -49.11 -2.19 3.90
N LYS A 340 -48.72 -2.18 5.19
CA LYS A 340 -49.65 -2.47 6.29
C LYS A 340 -50.77 -1.44 6.39
N ARG A 341 -50.46 -0.14 6.27
CA ARG A 341 -51.47 0.94 6.29
C ARG A 341 -52.45 0.82 5.11
N ILE A 342 -51.95 0.53 3.91
CA ILE A 342 -52.77 0.28 2.71
C ILE A 342 -53.68 -0.93 2.93
N ALA A 343 -53.17 -2.05 3.43
CA ALA A 343 -53.99 -3.25 3.69
C ALA A 343 -55.13 -2.99 4.69
N VAL A 344 -54.89 -2.19 5.74
CA VAL A 344 -55.93 -1.77 6.70
C VAL A 344 -56.98 -0.88 6.03
N LEU A 345 -56.56 0.11 5.22
CA LEU A 345 -57.49 0.98 4.48
C LEU A 345 -58.32 0.20 3.45
N GLU A 346 -57.72 -0.76 2.74
CA GLU A 346 -58.46 -1.65 1.84
C GLU A 346 -59.50 -2.49 2.58
N GLN A 347 -59.17 -3.00 3.78
CA GLN A 347 -60.12 -3.73 4.61
C GLN A 347 -61.27 -2.81 5.06
N GLN A 348 -60.97 -1.58 5.46
CA GLN A 348 -61.98 -0.59 5.84
C GLN A 348 -62.90 -0.26 4.67
N ILE A 349 -62.37 -0.02 3.47
CA ILE A 349 -63.16 0.23 2.24
C ILE A 349 -64.07 -0.97 1.94
N LYS A 350 -63.56 -2.21 2.04
CA LYS A 350 -64.35 -3.43 1.83
C LYS A 350 -65.48 -3.58 2.85
N LEU A 351 -65.27 -3.20 4.10
CA LEU A 351 -66.30 -3.19 5.15
C LEU A 351 -67.36 -2.11 4.87
N SER A 352 -66.95 -0.85 4.67
CA SER A 352 -67.89 0.25 4.38
C SER A 352 -68.71 0.03 3.10
N ALA A 353 -68.13 -0.59 2.06
CA ALA A 353 -68.86 -0.95 0.84
C ALA A 353 -69.91 -2.05 1.10
N LYS A 354 -69.61 -3.01 1.99
CA LYS A 354 -70.58 -4.04 2.41
C LYS A 354 -71.71 -3.43 3.24
N ASP A 355 -71.38 -2.55 4.18
CA ASP A 355 -72.36 -1.89 5.03
C ASP A 355 -73.31 -1.00 4.20
N PHE A 356 -72.78 -0.27 3.22
CA PHE A 356 -73.58 0.49 2.27
C PHE A 356 -74.56 -0.36 1.43
N GLU A 357 -74.12 -1.54 0.95
CA GLU A 357 -75.04 -2.46 0.25
C GLU A 357 -76.09 -3.07 1.20
N ASN A 358 -75.77 -3.30 2.48
CA ASN A 358 -76.77 -3.70 3.49
C ASN A 358 -77.81 -2.58 3.72
N GLU A 359 -77.38 -1.34 3.97
CA GLU A 359 -78.28 -0.19 4.16
C GLU A 359 -79.20 0.05 2.94
N LYS A 360 -78.67 -0.19 1.74
CA LYS A 360 -79.42 -0.12 0.48
C LYS A 360 -80.49 -1.21 0.38
N LEU A 361 -80.21 -2.44 0.82
CA LEU A 361 -81.20 -3.51 0.92
C LEU A 361 -82.27 -3.19 1.98
N ASP A 362 -81.87 -2.69 3.15
CA ASP A 362 -82.78 -2.28 4.22
C ASP A 362 -83.69 -1.13 3.76
N ARG A 363 -83.13 -0.13 3.07
CA ARG A 363 -83.90 0.96 2.45
C ARG A 363 -84.91 0.43 1.43
N GLN A 364 -84.53 -0.53 0.58
CA GLN A 364 -85.47 -1.15 -0.35
C GLN A 364 -86.58 -1.92 0.37
N SER A 365 -86.25 -2.66 1.43
CA SER A 365 -87.23 -3.35 2.30
C SER A 365 -88.21 -2.36 2.92
N LEU A 366 -87.73 -1.27 3.53
CA LEU A 366 -88.55 -0.21 4.10
C LEU A 366 -89.42 0.50 3.05
N GLN A 367 -88.91 0.75 1.84
CA GLN A 367 -89.70 1.30 0.73
C GLN A 367 -90.82 0.35 0.30
N GLN A 368 -90.57 -0.97 0.25
CA GLN A 368 -91.60 -1.96 -0.03
C GLN A 368 -92.65 -2.03 1.09
N GLN A 369 -92.23 -1.95 2.36
CA GLN A 369 -93.15 -1.90 3.51
C GLN A 369 -94.03 -0.64 3.46
N LEU A 370 -93.44 0.53 3.22
CA LEU A 370 -94.17 1.79 3.05
C LEU A 370 -95.18 1.69 1.89
N HIS A 371 -94.81 1.10 0.76
CA HIS A 371 -95.73 0.91 -0.36
C HIS A 371 -96.91 -0.02 -0.02
N LYS A 372 -96.68 -1.08 0.78
CA LYS A 372 -97.74 -1.94 1.31
C LYS A 372 -98.69 -1.13 2.21
N VAL A 373 -98.15 -0.39 3.18
CA VAL A 373 -98.95 0.47 4.09
C VAL A 373 -99.77 1.50 3.31
N LEU A 374 -99.17 2.19 2.33
CA LEU A 374 -99.88 3.16 1.47
C LEU A 374 -100.98 2.51 0.62
N LYS A 375 -100.82 1.23 0.22
CA LYS A 375 -101.85 0.47 -0.50
C LYS A 375 -103.02 0.08 0.40
N GLU A 376 -102.75 -0.35 1.64
CA GLU A 376 -103.80 -0.64 2.62
C GLU A 376 -104.51 0.64 3.09
N LEU A 377 -103.79 1.77 3.28
CA LEU A 377 -104.40 3.07 3.55
C LEU A 377 -105.32 3.54 2.42
N ARG A 378 -104.96 3.32 1.15
CA ARG A 378 -105.88 3.59 0.01
C ARG A 378 -107.11 2.70 0.06
N LYS A 379 -106.97 1.39 0.30
CA LYS A 379 -108.13 0.49 0.46
C LYS A 379 -109.03 0.92 1.62
N ALA A 380 -108.45 1.30 2.76
CA ALA A 380 -109.20 1.79 3.92
C ALA A 380 -109.94 3.10 3.58
N ARG A 381 -109.31 4.02 2.86
CA ARG A 381 -109.95 5.24 2.34
C ARG A 381 -111.09 4.91 1.36
N ASP A 382 -110.87 4.00 0.42
CA ASP A 382 -111.90 3.56 -0.53
C ASP A 382 -113.08 2.87 0.18
N GLN A 383 -112.83 2.15 1.28
CA GLN A 383 -113.87 1.60 2.15
C GLN A 383 -114.63 2.70 2.89
N ILE A 384 -113.93 3.70 3.43
CA ILE A 384 -114.56 4.89 4.06
C ILE A 384 -115.46 5.60 3.04
N THR A 385 -114.98 5.93 1.84
CA THR A 385 -115.79 6.59 0.80
C THR A 385 -117.01 5.75 0.36
N ARG A 386 -116.92 4.41 0.36
CA ARG A 386 -118.08 3.53 0.10
C ARG A 386 -119.07 3.53 1.27
N LEU A 387 -118.60 3.54 2.51
CA LEU A 387 -119.45 3.61 3.69
C LEU A 387 -120.12 4.99 3.81
N GLU A 388 -119.41 6.07 3.50
CA GLU A 388 -119.92 7.44 3.42
C GLU A 388 -120.97 7.58 2.30
N SER A 389 -120.73 7.05 1.11
CA SER A 389 -121.74 7.09 0.03
C SER A 389 -122.95 6.18 0.32
N THR A 390 -122.76 5.04 0.99
CA THR A 390 -123.87 4.19 1.49
C THR A 390 -124.67 4.91 2.59
N ARG A 391 -124.00 5.68 3.44
CA ARG A 391 -124.62 6.55 4.46
C ARG A 391 -125.40 7.68 3.80
N GLN A 392 -124.82 8.39 2.84
CA GLN A 392 -125.51 9.42 2.06
C GLN A 392 -126.72 8.84 1.29
N GLN A 393 -126.66 7.60 0.81
CA GLN A 393 -127.81 6.89 0.21
C GLN A 393 -128.89 6.47 1.23
N ARG A 394 -128.56 6.35 2.52
CA ARG A 394 -129.55 6.22 3.61
C ARG A 394 -130.14 7.56 4.00
N GLU A 395 -129.32 8.61 4.05
CA GLU A 395 -129.75 9.99 4.32
C GLU A 395 -130.63 10.54 3.17
N SER A 396 -130.40 10.13 1.91
CA SER A 396 -131.22 10.52 0.76
C SER A 396 -132.59 9.82 0.62
N ARG A 397 -133.09 9.16 1.69
CA ARG A 397 -134.49 8.69 1.78
C ARG A 397 -135.38 9.52 2.70
N PHE A 398 -134.85 10.58 3.32
CA PHE A 398 -135.63 11.58 4.04
C PHE A 398 -135.02 13.00 3.88
N SER A 399 -135.55 13.76 2.92
CA SER A 399 -135.59 15.24 2.96
C SER A 399 -136.45 15.67 4.17
N GLU A 400 -136.31 16.79 4.87
CA GLU A 400 -135.57 18.08 4.76
C GLU A 400 -135.73 18.80 6.14
N PRO A 401 -135.35 20.07 6.38
CA PRO A 401 -134.14 20.84 6.04
C PRO A 401 -133.51 21.55 7.30
N SER A 402 -132.48 22.39 7.09
CA SER A 402 -132.11 23.55 7.95
C SER A 402 -131.41 23.24 9.30
N SER A 403 -130.54 24.07 9.90
CA SER A 403 -129.62 25.15 9.46
C SER A 403 -128.65 25.50 10.61
N TYR A 404 -127.48 26.09 10.31
CA TYR A 404 -126.42 26.48 11.27
C TYR A 404 -125.84 25.27 12.08
N ASP A 405 -124.54 25.16 12.33
CA ASP A 405 -123.68 26.23 12.82
C ASP A 405 -122.19 26.10 12.47
N ARG A 406 -121.47 27.20 12.67
CA ARG A 406 -120.01 27.34 12.49
C ARG A 406 -119.41 27.75 13.83
N LEU A 407 -118.60 26.89 14.45
CA LEU A 407 -117.54 27.10 15.47
C LEU A 407 -117.14 25.67 15.94
N GLU A 408 -115.89 25.19 15.84
CA GLU A 408 -114.67 25.56 16.58
C GLU A 408 -114.61 25.00 18.02
N THR A 409 -113.92 23.85 18.19
CA THR A 409 -113.31 23.34 19.45
C THR A 409 -112.19 22.35 19.03
N GLU A 410 -110.89 22.64 19.06
CA GLU A 410 -109.95 22.97 20.15
C GLU A 410 -109.25 21.72 20.75
N ARG A 411 -107.93 21.88 21.04
CA ARG A 411 -106.97 20.95 21.70
C ARG A 411 -106.35 19.86 20.79
N MET A 412 -105.06 19.54 20.90
CA MET A 412 -104.09 19.85 21.97
C MET A 412 -102.84 20.61 21.48
N THR A 413 -102.45 21.61 22.28
CA THR A 413 -101.11 22.20 22.31
C THR A 413 -100.09 21.21 22.89
N ILE A 414 -98.90 21.14 22.29
CA ILE A 414 -97.68 20.72 23.00
C ILE A 414 -96.65 21.84 22.81
N THR A 415 -96.53 22.63 23.88
CA THR A 415 -95.42 23.53 24.25
C THR A 415 -94.18 23.54 23.35
N ASP A 416 -94.04 24.60 22.56
CA ASP A 416 -92.74 25.09 22.11
C ASP A 416 -92.14 25.95 23.26
N VAL A 417 -91.03 25.49 23.84
CA VAL A 417 -90.37 26.16 24.97
C VAL A 417 -89.16 26.93 24.44
N MET A 418 -89.38 28.21 24.15
CA MET A 418 -88.32 29.16 23.89
C MET A 418 -87.79 29.77 25.19
N LEU A 419 -86.46 29.84 25.30
CA LEU A 419 -85.64 30.52 26.32
C LEU A 419 -85.47 29.83 27.70
N PRO A 420 -84.36 30.07 28.42
CA PRO A 420 -83.26 30.99 28.12
C PRO A 420 -81.92 30.32 27.78
N ALA A 421 -81.10 31.02 26.99
CA ALA A 421 -79.70 30.69 26.81
C ALA A 421 -78.91 30.95 28.11
N THR A 422 -78.65 29.90 28.88
CA THR A 422 -77.71 29.93 30.01
C THR A 422 -76.58 28.96 29.77
N SER A 423 -75.43 29.49 29.33
CA SER A 423 -74.16 28.77 29.35
C SER A 423 -73.83 28.35 30.79
N PRO A 424 -73.58 27.05 31.02
CA PRO A 424 -72.19 26.61 31.16
C PRO A 424 -71.97 25.25 30.46
N SER A 425 -70.81 24.91 29.93
CA SER A 425 -69.54 24.91 30.67
C SER A 425 -68.36 24.90 29.70
N LYS A 426 -67.22 25.42 30.16
CA LYS A 426 -65.93 25.24 29.51
C LYS A 426 -65.62 23.75 29.42
N THR A 427 -65.56 23.18 28.21
CA THR A 427 -64.72 22.00 28.00
C THR A 427 -63.26 22.47 28.15
N PRO A 428 -62.46 21.91 29.07
CA PRO A 428 -61.06 22.26 29.13
C PRO A 428 -60.41 21.83 27.81
N ASN A 429 -59.65 22.72 27.19
CA ASN A 429 -58.80 22.34 26.06
C ASN A 429 -57.74 21.37 26.60
N LEU A 430 -57.88 20.08 26.31
CA LEU A 430 -56.97 19.00 26.73
C LEU A 430 -55.56 19.07 26.11
N LEU A 431 -55.16 20.26 25.63
CA LEU A 431 -53.85 20.60 25.07
C LEU A 431 -53.17 21.75 25.85
N ASP A 432 -53.80 22.27 26.92
CA ASP A 432 -53.24 23.37 27.72
C ASP A 432 -52.48 22.88 28.98
N GLU A 433 -52.44 21.56 29.22
CA GLU A 433 -51.68 20.94 30.32
C GLU A 433 -50.30 20.41 29.90
N SER A 434 -50.02 20.34 28.58
CA SER A 434 -48.71 19.96 28.04
C SER A 434 -47.87 21.19 27.70
N PHE A 435 -46.68 21.29 28.29
CA PHE A 435 -45.67 22.30 27.97
C PHE A 435 -44.61 21.71 27.04
N LEU A 436 -44.21 22.49 26.05
CA LEU A 436 -43.09 22.21 25.14
C LEU A 436 -41.93 23.13 25.53
N GLU A 437 -40.74 22.54 25.74
CA GLU A 437 -39.54 23.28 26.13
C GLU A 437 -38.66 23.62 24.93
N CYS A 438 -38.07 24.82 24.92
CA CYS A 438 -37.01 25.16 23.97
C CYS A 438 -35.76 24.29 24.22
N PRO A 439 -35.20 23.56 23.22
CA PRO A 439 -34.10 22.63 23.44
C PRO A 439 -32.80 23.28 23.96
N LYS A 440 -32.58 24.58 23.72
CA LYS A 440 -31.34 25.30 24.08
C LYS A 440 -31.43 25.98 25.45
N CYS A 441 -32.57 26.59 25.80
CA CYS A 441 -32.74 27.38 27.04
C CYS A 441 -33.77 26.80 28.04
N ARG A 442 -34.52 25.76 27.66
CA ARG A 442 -35.61 25.14 28.44
C ARG A 442 -36.73 26.07 28.90
N ALA A 443 -36.93 27.19 28.21
CA ALA A 443 -38.12 28.01 28.40
C ALA A 443 -39.38 27.19 28.06
N PRO A 444 -40.36 27.06 28.99
CA PRO A 444 -41.57 26.27 28.77
C PRO A 444 -42.65 27.12 28.07
N TYR A 445 -43.28 26.53 27.05
CA TYR A 445 -44.38 27.14 26.30
C TYR A 445 -45.59 26.20 26.29
N PRO A 446 -46.83 26.70 26.53
CA PRO A 446 -48.04 25.90 26.35
C PRO A 446 -48.12 25.33 24.92
N THR A 447 -48.62 24.10 24.77
CA THR A 447 -48.77 23.48 23.43
C THR A 447 -49.75 24.25 22.54
N SER A 448 -50.72 24.94 23.15
CA SER A 448 -51.61 25.91 22.50
C SER A 448 -50.84 27.08 21.81
N GLN A 449 -49.62 27.41 22.26
CA GLN A 449 -48.77 28.49 21.77
C GLN A 449 -47.53 28.01 20.98
N HIS A 450 -47.57 26.81 20.37
CA HIS A 450 -46.44 26.22 19.62
C HIS A 450 -45.80 27.15 18.56
N ARG A 451 -46.53 28.10 17.97
CA ARG A 451 -45.98 29.09 17.03
C ARG A 451 -45.01 30.08 17.68
N GLU A 452 -45.27 30.45 18.93
CA GLU A 452 -44.42 31.36 19.70
C GLU A 452 -43.12 30.66 20.12
N LEU A 453 -43.20 29.36 20.45
CA LEU A 453 -42.02 28.51 20.67
C LEU A 453 -41.15 28.39 19.42
N LEU A 454 -41.74 28.21 18.22
CA LEU A 454 -40.97 28.14 16.97
C LEU A 454 -40.23 29.46 16.69
N ALA A 455 -40.92 30.60 16.81
CA ALA A 455 -40.28 31.91 16.68
C ALA A 455 -39.18 32.13 17.74
N HIS A 456 -39.40 31.67 18.98
CA HIS A 456 -38.37 31.69 20.02
C HIS A 456 -37.17 30.79 19.67
N ILE A 457 -37.38 29.60 19.12
CA ILE A 457 -36.31 28.69 18.69
C ILE A 457 -35.44 29.33 17.60
N ASP A 458 -36.04 30.02 16.62
CA ASP A 458 -35.29 30.72 15.56
C ASP A 458 -34.36 31.80 16.13
N TYR A 459 -34.81 32.59 17.10
CA TYR A 459 -33.95 33.57 17.81
C TYR A 459 -32.99 32.92 18.80
N CYS A 460 -33.37 31.80 19.41
CA CYS A 460 -32.55 31.15 20.43
C CYS A 460 -31.40 30.37 19.79
N PHE A 461 -31.57 29.76 18.61
CA PHE A 461 -30.52 29.00 17.92
C PHE A 461 -29.59 29.80 17.00
N ALA A 462 -29.94 31.07 16.72
CA ALA A 462 -28.95 32.07 16.34
C ALA A 462 -27.87 32.28 17.44
#